data_AF-A0A1Z8SZP7-F1
#
_entry.id   AF-A0A1Z8SZP7-F1
#
_cell.length_a   1.000
_cell.length_b   1.000
_cell.length_c   1.000
_cell.angle_alpha   90.00
_cell.angle_beta   90.00
_cell.angle_gamma   90.00
#
_symmetry.space_group_name_H-M   'P 1'
#
loop_
_entity.id
_entity.type
_entity.pdbx_description
1 polymer ?
#
loop_
_entity_poly.entity_id
_entity_poly.type
_entity_poly.pdbx_seq_one_letter_code
_entity_poly.pdbx_strand_id
1 'polypeptide(L)' 'MKKLGVDKIKLLDQRVCPIYPERYINPNSKTVEYKGKVIYLWSSSAQRRWKRDPDAYFKEAFDKGLLPQFKS' A
#
# COMPACT_ATOMS: atom_id res chain seq x y z
N MET A 1 -5.01 -34.83 -4.83
CA MET A 1 -4.39 -33.49 -4.92
C MET A 1 -5.24 -32.49 -4.14
N LYS A 2 -4.65 -31.81 -3.15
CA LYS A 2 -5.35 -30.79 -2.35
C LYS A 2 -5.47 -29.53 -3.22
N LYS A 3 -6.69 -29.15 -3.64
CA LYS A 3 -6.91 -27.89 -4.37
C LYS A 3 -6.61 -26.74 -3.39
N LEU A 4 -5.56 -25.97 -3.66
CA LEU A 4 -5.33 -24.69 -3.00
C LEU A 4 -6.49 -23.79 -3.43
N GLY A 5 -7.30 -23.30 -2.48
CA GLY A 5 -8.46 -22.44 -2.73
C GLY A 5 -8.06 -21.02 -3.16
N VAL A 6 -7.32 -20.91 -4.26
CA VAL A 6 -6.78 -19.67 -4.83
C VAL A 6 -7.89 -18.74 -5.34
N ASP A 7 -9.07 -19.30 -5.59
CA ASP A 7 -10.28 -18.63 -6.08
C ASP A 7 -10.78 -17.52 -5.13
N LYS A 8 -10.34 -17.54 -3.86
CA LYS A 8 -10.70 -16.55 -2.84
C LYS A 8 -9.64 -15.45 -2.63
N ILE A 9 -8.55 -15.45 -3.39
CA ILE A 9 -7.46 -14.49 -3.20
C ILE A 9 -7.81 -13.17 -3.91
N LYS A 10 -8.12 -12.14 -3.11
CA LYS A 10 -8.26 -10.77 -3.61
C LYS A 10 -6.87 -10.14 -3.77
N LEU A 11 -6.53 -9.77 -4.99
CA LEU A 11 -5.32 -9.00 -5.27
C LEU A 11 -5.52 -7.55 -4.84
N LEU A 12 -4.48 -6.97 -4.25
CA LEU A 12 -4.43 -5.54 -3.96
C LEU A 12 -3.96 -4.79 -5.21
N ASP A 13 -4.60 -3.68 -5.53
CA ASP A 13 -4.18 -2.80 -6.64
C ASP A 13 -2.77 -2.26 -6.36
N GLN A 14 -2.53 -1.83 -5.13
CA GLN A 14 -1.21 -1.45 -4.65
C GLN A 14 -0.33 -2.70 -4.51
N ARG A 15 0.90 -2.67 -5.03
CA ARG A 15 1.82 -3.82 -4.98
C ARG A 15 2.94 -3.67 -3.96
N VAL A 16 3.42 -2.45 -3.75
CA VAL A 16 4.59 -2.14 -2.92
C VAL A 16 4.29 -1.05 -1.91
N CYS A 17 5.15 -0.91 -0.91
CA CYS A 17 5.04 0.14 0.10
C CYS A 17 5.45 1.49 -0.49
N PRO A 18 4.63 2.56 -0.38
CA PRO A 18 4.99 3.88 -0.89
C PRO A 18 6.20 4.52 -0.20
N ILE A 19 6.52 4.09 1.04
CA ILE A 19 7.71 4.54 1.79
C ILE A 19 8.96 3.71 1.45
N TYR A 20 8.77 2.46 1.05
CA TYR A 20 9.83 1.48 0.77
C TYR A 20 9.47 0.71 -0.51
N PRO A 21 9.69 1.30 -1.71
CA PRO A 21 9.18 0.75 -2.96
C PRO A 21 9.72 -0.65 -3.31
N GLU A 22 10.82 -1.08 -2.70
CA GLU A 22 11.40 -2.41 -2.81
C GLU A 22 10.67 -3.48 -1.97
N ARG A 23 9.71 -3.08 -1.13
CA ARG A 23 8.99 -3.98 -0.22
C ARG A 23 7.56 -4.21 -0.68
N TYR A 24 7.22 -5.46 -0.98
CA TYR A 24 5.86 -5.87 -1.30
C TYR A 24 4.93 -5.76 -0.09
N ILE A 25 3.69 -5.37 -0.36
CA ILE A 25 2.59 -5.40 0.62
C ILE A 25 1.71 -6.64 0.41
N ASN A 26 0.88 -6.92 1.40
CA ASN A 26 -0.14 -7.97 1.38
C ASN A 26 -1.34 -7.57 2.25
N PRO A 27 -2.46 -8.32 2.26
CA PRO A 27 -3.65 -7.94 3.03
C PRO A 27 -3.45 -7.79 4.54
N ASN A 28 -2.39 -8.37 5.12
CA ASN A 28 -2.04 -8.24 6.54
C ASN A 28 -1.04 -7.11 6.82
N SER A 29 -0.62 -6.37 5.78
CA SER A 29 0.26 -5.22 5.92
C SER A 29 -0.43 -4.13 6.73
N LYS A 30 0.39 -3.24 7.31
CA LYS A 30 -0.13 -2.09 8.04
C LYS A 30 -0.86 -1.14 7.08
N THR A 31 -1.76 -0.32 7.59
CA THR A 31 -2.56 0.58 6.74
C THR A 31 -2.65 1.98 7.32
N VAL A 32 -2.90 2.95 6.46
CA VAL A 32 -3.37 4.30 6.83
C VAL A 32 -4.54 4.66 5.94
N GLU A 33 -5.44 5.49 6.44
CA GLU A 33 -6.45 6.13 5.62
C GLU A 33 -5.92 7.49 5.14
N TYR A 34 -6.06 7.77 3.85
CA TYR A 34 -5.67 9.04 3.26
C TYR A 34 -6.62 9.38 2.11
N LYS A 35 -7.22 10.58 2.16
CA LYS A 35 -8.22 11.06 1.19
C LYS A 35 -9.31 10.01 0.88
N GLY A 36 -9.84 9.38 1.94
CA GLY A 36 -10.93 8.40 1.86
C GLY A 36 -10.55 7.04 1.24
N LYS A 37 -9.24 6.78 1.04
CA LYS A 37 -8.74 5.50 0.51
C LYS A 37 -7.71 4.89 1.46
N VAL A 38 -7.63 3.57 1.45
CA VAL A 38 -6.63 2.82 2.22
C VAL A 38 -5.32 2.77 1.46
N ILE A 39 -4.23 3.08 2.16
CA ILE A 39 -2.86 2.88 1.70
C ILE A 39 -2.22 1.82 2.59
N TYR A 40 -1.66 0.79 1.97
CA TYR A 40 -0.94 -0.26 2.67
C TYR A 40 0.53 0.11 2.84
N LEU A 41 1.11 -0.33 3.94
CA LEU A 41 2.45 0.02 4.39
C LEU A 41 3.10 -1.24 4.94
N TRP A 42 4.35 -1.47 4.53
CA TRP A 42 5.08 -2.68 4.87
C TRP A 42 5.30 -2.84 6.39
N SER A 43 5.42 -1.75 7.15
CA SER A 43 5.72 -1.81 8.58
C SER A 43 5.17 -0.63 9.39
N SER A 44 5.18 -0.78 10.72
CA SER A 44 4.85 0.32 11.65
C SER A 44 5.80 1.52 11.51
N SER A 45 7.05 1.29 11.07
CA SER A 45 7.99 2.38 10.78
C SER A 45 7.56 3.19 9.56
N ALA A 46 7.04 2.54 8.52
CA ALA A 46 6.45 3.22 7.35
C ALA A 46 5.21 4.03 7.76
N GLN A 47 4.34 3.48 8.61
CA GLN A 47 3.20 4.24 9.19
C GLN A 47 3.65 5.49 9.96
N ARG A 48 4.69 5.38 10.79
CA ARG A 48 5.20 6.54 11.53
C ARG A 48 5.78 7.61 10.59
N ARG A 49 6.49 7.21 9.52
CA ARG A 49 7.00 8.15 8.52
C ARG A 49 5.86 8.84 7.78
N TRP A 50 4.90 8.06 7.28
CA TRP A 50 3.71 8.59 6.62
C TRP A 50 3.02 9.68 7.45
N LYS A 51 2.80 9.42 8.75
CA LYS A 51 2.15 10.37 9.67
C LYS A 51 2.91 11.67 9.91
N ARG A 52 4.21 11.75 9.60
CA ARG A 52 4.99 13.00 9.78
C ARG A 52 4.67 14.03 8.71
N ASP A 53 4.47 13.59 7.47
CA ASP A 53 4.12 14.45 6.34
C ASP A 53 3.37 13.64 5.28
N PRO A 54 2.07 13.36 5.49
CA PRO A 54 1.30 12.53 4.58
C PRO A 54 1.25 13.07 3.14
N ASP A 55 1.24 14.39 2.97
CA ASP A 55 1.09 15.02 1.66
C ASP A 55 2.37 14.92 0.84
N ALA A 56 3.55 15.12 1.45
CA ALA A 56 4.82 14.93 0.77
C ALA A 56 5.02 13.48 0.32
N TYR A 57 4.78 12.50 1.21
CA TYR A 57 4.91 11.08 0.87
C TYR A 57 3.86 10.63 -0.15
N PHE A 58 2.63 11.15 -0.07
CA PHE A 58 1.63 10.90 -1.08
C PHE A 58 2.09 11.42 -2.44
N LYS A 59 2.52 12.68 -2.52
CA LYS A 59 2.99 13.28 -3.77
C LYS A 59 4.10 12.45 -4.39
N GLU A 60 5.14 12.14 -3.63
CA GLU A 60 6.27 11.35 -4.12
C GLU A 60 5.84 9.96 -4.62
N ALA A 61 5.02 9.24 -3.84
CA ALA A 61 4.56 7.90 -4.21
C ALA A 61 3.58 7.91 -5.39
N PHE A 62 2.73 8.93 -5.49
CA PHE A 62 1.79 9.11 -6.59
C PHE A 62 2.50 9.45 -7.89
N ASP A 63 3.46 10.39 -7.85
CA ASP A 63 4.29 10.76 -9.00
C ASP A 63 5.09 9.55 -9.52
N LYS A 64 5.51 8.64 -8.62
CA LYS A 64 6.14 7.35 -8.96
C LYS A 64 5.17 6.25 -9.40
N GLY A 65 3.86 6.51 -9.38
CA GLY A 65 2.83 5.55 -9.78
C GLY A 65 2.63 4.38 -8.82
N LEU A 66 3.08 4.48 -7.57
CA LEU A 66 3.02 3.42 -6.57
C LEU A 66 1.64 3.28 -5.89
N LEU A 67 0.75 4.24 -6.16
CA LEU A 67 -0.59 4.34 -5.56
C LEU A 67 -1.68 4.26 -6.64
N PRO A 68 -1.82 3.13 -7.35
CA PRO A 68 -2.77 2.99 -8.47
C PRO A 68 -4.23 3.20 -8.05
N GLN A 69 -4.58 2.95 -6.79
CA GLN A 69 -5.95 3.18 -6.28
C GLN A 69 -6.38 4.65 -6.28
N PHE A 70 -5.46 5.59 -6.53
CA PHE A 70 -5.72 7.03 -6.69
C PHE A 70 -5.66 7.51 -8.15
N LYS A 71 -5.29 6.64 -9.09
CA LYS A 71 -5.41 6.93 -10.52
C LYS A 71 -6.87 6.65 -10.91
N SER A 72 -7.61 7.71 -11.23
CA SER A 72 -8.97 7.62 -11.78
C SER A 72 -8.98 6.92 -13.13
#